data_AF-A0A8E2EUY3-F1
#
_entry.id   AF-A0A8E2EUY3-F1
#
_cell.length_a   1.000
_cell.length_b   1.000
_cell.length_c   1.000
_cell.angle_alpha   90.00
_cell.angle_beta   90.00
_cell.angle_gamma   90.00
#
_symmetry.space_group_name_H-M   'P 1'
#
loop_
_entity.id
_entity.type
_entity.pdbx_description
1 polymer ?
#
loop_
_entity_poly.entity_id
_entity_poly.type
_entity_poly.pdbx_seq_one_letter_code
_entity_poly.pdbx_strand_id
1 'polypeptide(L)'
;PKPSKPWSMHSSYHDAVSALLEEHDLFFDFHTDDDSDCEKEHDTNVMGRFLCHNRDCPNRGWSSKKIAITIRMYPGAEYSARVYHQRCKACDELSKPKLDDSYAERVAYRLKKWCGVQLEIQQHLGWSRAP
;
A
#
# COMPACT_ATOMS: atom_id res chain seq x y z
N PRO A 1 -3.31 21.15 17.92
CA PRO A 1 -2.97 20.40 16.68
C PRO A 1 -3.57 18.99 16.74
N LYS A 2 -4.44 18.62 15.78
CA LYS A 2 -4.93 17.23 15.71
C LYS A 2 -3.74 16.33 15.37
N PRO A 3 -3.54 15.20 16.07
CA PRO A 3 -2.48 14.27 15.69
C PRO A 3 -2.75 13.78 14.26
N SER A 4 -1.73 13.83 13.41
CA SER A 4 -1.81 13.27 12.07
C SER A 4 -2.04 11.76 12.16
N LYS A 5 -2.99 11.21 11.40
CA LYS A 5 -3.18 9.75 11.29
C LYS A 5 -1.83 9.10 10.92
N PRO A 6 -1.40 8.00 11.54
CA PRO A 6 -0.14 7.32 11.24
C PRO A 6 -0.21 6.46 9.96
N TRP A 7 -1.17 6.77 9.08
CA TRP A 7 -1.34 6.17 7.76
C TRP A 7 -1.95 7.18 6.80
N SER A 8 -1.87 6.87 5.50
CA SER A 8 -2.59 7.58 4.45
C SER A 8 -3.15 6.60 3.43
N MET A 9 -4.20 7.02 2.74
CA MET A 9 -4.73 6.34 1.56
C MET A 9 -4.23 7.04 0.30
N HIS A 10 -4.11 6.30 -0.81
CA HIS A 10 -3.42 6.77 -2.01
C HIS A 10 -4.26 6.55 -3.28
N SER A 11 -5.34 7.33 -3.44
CA SER A 11 -6.21 7.27 -4.62
C SER A 11 -5.49 7.53 -5.95
N SER A 12 -4.34 8.22 -5.92
CA SER A 12 -3.53 8.46 -7.11
C SER A 12 -2.96 7.19 -7.76
N TYR A 13 -2.97 6.05 -7.08
CA TYR A 13 -2.55 4.74 -7.62
C TYR A 13 -3.75 3.91 -8.10
N HIS A 14 -4.96 4.46 -8.07
CA HIS A 14 -6.17 3.76 -8.48
C HIS A 14 -6.07 3.27 -9.91
N ASP A 15 -5.72 4.13 -10.86
CA ASP A 15 -5.61 3.77 -12.28
C ASP A 15 -4.65 2.59 -12.51
N ALA A 16 -3.54 2.53 -11.77
CA ALA A 16 -2.58 1.43 -11.84
C ALA A 16 -3.15 0.11 -11.28
N VAL A 17 -3.97 0.18 -10.23
CA VAL A 17 -4.69 -0.99 -9.70
C VAL A 17 -5.77 -1.43 -10.69
N SER A 18 -6.57 -0.50 -11.21
CA SER A 18 -7.66 -0.77 -12.15
C SER A 18 -7.15 -1.44 -13.41
N ALA A 19 -6.06 -0.95 -14.00
CA ALA A 19 -5.43 -1.58 -15.16
C ALA A 19 -5.07 -3.06 -14.92
N LEU A 20 -4.59 -3.41 -13.72
CA LEU A 20 -4.28 -4.80 -13.36
C LEU A 20 -5.55 -5.64 -13.14
N LEU A 21 -6.64 -5.04 -12.66
CA LEU A 21 -7.91 -5.73 -12.40
C LEU A 21 -8.68 -6.02 -13.70
N GLU A 22 -8.65 -5.09 -14.65
CA GLU A 22 -9.31 -5.20 -15.95
C GLU A 22 -8.88 -6.44 -16.74
N GLU A 23 -7.63 -6.91 -16.57
CA GLU A 23 -7.14 -8.18 -17.15
C GLU A 23 -8.01 -9.40 -16.82
N HIS A 24 -8.83 -9.32 -15.77
CA HIS A 24 -9.69 -10.39 -15.28
C HIS A 24 -11.16 -9.95 -15.18
N ASP A 25 -11.55 -8.91 -15.94
CA ASP A 25 -12.91 -8.35 -15.94
C ASP A 25 -13.40 -7.89 -14.56
N LEU A 26 -12.48 -7.44 -13.70
CA LEU A 26 -12.79 -6.90 -12.38
C LEU A 26 -12.76 -5.38 -12.41
N PHE A 27 -13.85 -4.76 -11.99
CA PHE A 27 -14.00 -3.30 -11.93
C PHE A 27 -14.29 -2.91 -10.49
N PHE A 28 -13.43 -2.06 -9.94
CA PHE A 28 -13.56 -1.57 -8.58
C PHE A 28 -13.43 -0.06 -8.54
N ASP A 29 -14.11 0.59 -7.61
CA ASP A 29 -13.94 2.02 -7.33
C ASP A 29 -13.08 2.23 -6.08
N PHE A 30 -12.35 3.36 -6.04
CA PHE A 30 -11.57 3.72 -4.87
C PHE A 30 -12.44 4.37 -3.79
N HIS A 31 -12.55 3.71 -2.64
CA HIS A 31 -13.28 4.19 -1.49
C HIS A 31 -12.42 5.19 -0.67
N THR A 32 -12.87 6.45 -0.58
CA THR A 32 -12.13 7.53 0.09
C THR A 32 -12.44 7.69 1.58
N ASP A 33 -13.49 7.05 2.08
CA ASP A 33 -13.86 7.14 3.49
C ASP A 33 -13.18 6.06 4.33
N ASP A 34 -12.29 6.48 5.21
CA ASP A 34 -11.50 5.58 6.05
C ASP A 34 -12.30 5.05 7.25
N ASP A 35 -13.40 5.69 7.61
CA ASP A 35 -14.14 5.42 8.85
C ASP A 35 -15.34 4.48 8.61
N SER A 36 -15.68 4.19 7.35
CA SER A 36 -16.71 3.21 6.97
C SER A 36 -16.31 1.76 7.28
N ASP A 37 -17.29 0.92 7.60
CA ASP A 37 -17.11 -0.52 7.83
C ASP A 37 -16.79 -1.25 6.52
N CYS A 38 -15.81 -2.16 6.56
CA CYS A 38 -15.43 -2.97 5.39
C CYS A 38 -15.88 -4.43 5.57
N GLU A 39 -16.19 -5.10 4.45
CA GLU A 39 -16.58 -6.52 4.43
C GLU A 39 -15.39 -7.44 4.65
N LYS A 40 -14.24 -7.07 4.07
CA LYS A 40 -12.99 -7.83 4.15
C LYS A 40 -11.82 -6.89 4.34
N GLU A 41 -10.87 -7.32 5.15
CA GLU A 41 -9.59 -6.65 5.29
C GLU A 41 -8.44 -7.65 5.26
N HIS A 42 -7.27 -7.19 4.82
CA HIS A 42 -6.07 -8.01 4.79
C HIS A 42 -4.81 -7.18 5.00
N ASP A 43 -4.07 -7.53 6.04
CA ASP A 43 -2.76 -6.96 6.33
C ASP A 43 -1.66 -7.61 5.49
N THR A 44 -0.83 -6.79 4.89
CA THR A 44 0.33 -7.24 4.11
C THR A 44 1.39 -6.15 4.06
N ASN A 45 2.42 -6.35 3.23
CA ASN A 45 3.50 -5.40 3.07
C ASN A 45 3.76 -5.08 1.60
N VAL A 46 4.18 -3.85 1.35
CA VAL A 46 4.66 -3.35 0.07
C VAL A 46 6.06 -2.76 0.24
N MET A 47 6.66 -2.40 -0.89
CA MET A 47 7.96 -1.77 -0.96
C MET A 47 7.81 -0.26 -1.24
N GLY A 48 8.87 0.48 -0.94
CA GLY A 48 8.94 1.90 -1.21
C GLY A 48 10.09 2.56 -0.45
N ARG A 49 10.05 3.88 -0.43
CA ARG A 49 11.07 4.71 0.22
C ARG A 49 10.45 5.84 1.03
N PHE A 50 11.13 6.24 2.09
CA PHE A 50 10.76 7.37 2.92
C PHE A 50 11.77 8.50 2.75
N LEU A 51 11.29 9.73 2.92
CA LEU A 51 12.13 10.92 2.94
C LEU A 51 12.03 11.56 4.33
N CYS A 52 13.17 11.77 4.97
CA CYS A 52 13.20 12.49 6.23
C CYS A 52 13.06 13.98 5.95
N HIS A 53 12.02 14.61 6.49
CA HIS A 53 11.75 16.04 6.28
C HIS A 53 12.50 16.94 7.26
N ASN A 54 13.08 16.36 8.32
CA ASN A 54 13.94 17.10 9.24
C ASN A 54 15.28 17.43 8.56
N ARG A 55 15.51 18.74 8.31
CA ARG A 55 16.70 19.26 7.63
C ARG A 55 17.99 19.05 8.43
N ASP A 56 17.88 18.97 9.75
CA ASP A 56 19.00 18.77 10.67
C ASP A 56 19.30 17.28 10.87
N CYS A 57 18.43 16.39 10.38
CA CYS A 57 18.65 14.95 10.49
C CYS A 57 19.77 14.50 9.53
N PRO A 58 20.77 13.73 10.01
CA PRO A 58 21.84 13.21 9.16
C PRO A 58 21.31 12.23 8.10
N ASN A 59 20.18 11.57 8.37
CA ASN A 59 19.53 10.68 7.43
C ASN A 59 18.53 11.45 6.57
N ARG A 60 18.73 11.45 5.25
CA ARG A 60 17.81 12.10 4.29
C ARG A 60 16.62 11.22 3.89
N GLY A 61 16.69 9.92 4.09
CA GLY A 61 15.65 8.96 3.73
C GLY A 61 16.13 7.51 3.85
N TRP A 62 15.22 6.56 3.68
CA TRP A 62 15.53 5.13 3.69
C TRP A 62 14.59 4.35 2.76
N SER A 63 15.06 3.24 2.21
CA SER A 63 14.19 2.29 1.51
C SER A 63 13.65 1.27 2.50
N SER A 64 12.40 0.85 2.31
CA SER A 64 11.74 -0.16 3.13
C SER A 64 11.08 -1.18 2.23
N LYS A 65 11.45 -2.45 2.42
CA LYS A 65 10.78 -3.60 1.76
C LYS A 65 9.59 -4.11 2.55
N LYS A 66 9.24 -3.44 3.66
CA LYS A 66 8.24 -3.88 4.63
C LYS A 66 7.39 -2.68 5.10
N ILE A 67 6.81 -1.97 4.15
CA ILE A 67 5.82 -0.93 4.45
C ILE A 67 4.50 -1.66 4.68
N ALA A 68 4.01 -1.65 5.91
CA ALA A 68 2.75 -2.28 6.25
C ALA A 68 1.62 -1.57 5.50
N ILE A 69 0.68 -2.35 4.98
CA ILE A 69 -0.59 -1.87 4.44
C ILE A 69 -1.74 -2.75 4.93
N THR A 70 -2.93 -2.15 5.05
CA THR A 70 -4.19 -2.88 5.24
C THR A 70 -5.06 -2.62 4.03
N ILE A 71 -5.32 -3.66 3.24
CA ILE A 71 -6.21 -3.60 2.07
C ILE A 71 -7.62 -3.88 2.56
N ARG A 72 -8.60 -3.09 2.12
CA ARG A 72 -9.99 -3.17 2.57
C ARG A 72 -10.92 -3.23 1.36
N MET A 73 -11.94 -4.08 1.43
CA MET A 73 -12.98 -4.21 0.42
C MET A 73 -14.34 -3.90 1.07
N TYR A 74 -15.17 -3.18 0.34
CA TYR A 74 -16.46 -2.69 0.77
C TYR A 74 -17.56 -3.23 -0.15
N PRO A 75 -18.84 -3.16 0.29
CA PRO A 75 -19.96 -3.50 -0.58
C PRO A 75 -19.93 -2.63 -1.85
N GLY A 76 -20.44 -3.16 -2.96
CA GLY A 76 -20.51 -2.40 -4.23
C GLY A 76 -19.21 -2.39 -5.04
N ALA A 77 -18.30 -3.34 -4.79
CA ALA A 77 -17.01 -3.43 -5.47
C ALA A 77 -16.15 -2.17 -5.28
N GLU A 78 -16.07 -1.68 -4.05
CA GLU A 78 -15.16 -0.60 -3.70
C GLU A 78 -14.00 -1.13 -2.85
N TYR A 79 -12.85 -0.46 -2.92
CA TYR A 79 -11.69 -0.81 -2.11
C TYR A 79 -10.93 0.42 -1.62
N SER A 80 -10.20 0.23 -0.54
CA SER A 80 -9.20 1.19 -0.08
C SER A 80 -7.95 0.45 0.39
N ALA A 81 -6.86 1.17 0.61
CA ALA A 81 -5.72 0.63 1.32
C ALA A 81 -5.07 1.68 2.21
N ARG A 82 -4.97 1.36 3.50
CA ARG A 82 -4.19 2.13 4.47
C ARG A 82 -2.72 1.83 4.27
N VAL A 83 -1.91 2.86 4.13
CA VAL A 83 -0.45 2.75 4.02
C VAL A 83 0.17 3.37 5.25
N TYR A 84 0.79 2.56 6.09
CA TYR A 84 1.31 3.01 7.37
C TYR A 84 2.63 3.76 7.22
N HIS A 85 2.75 4.84 7.98
CA HIS A 85 3.93 5.70 8.01
C HIS A 85 5.00 5.08 8.90
N GLN A 86 6.26 5.42 8.65
CA GLN A 86 7.40 4.95 9.46
C GLN A 86 8.17 6.14 10.02
N ARG A 87 8.73 5.97 11.22
CA ARG A 87 9.56 6.99 11.87
C ARG A 87 11.01 6.86 11.46
N CYS A 88 11.67 8.00 11.28
CA CYS A 88 13.10 8.03 11.02
C CYS A 88 13.87 7.55 12.26
N LYS A 89 14.71 6.51 12.12
CA LYS A 89 15.49 5.97 13.24
C LYS A 89 16.41 6.99 13.94
N ALA A 90 16.84 8.05 13.23
CA ALA A 90 17.79 9.03 13.76
C ALA A 90 17.15 10.22 14.48
N CYS A 91 15.95 10.65 14.06
CA CYS A 91 15.30 11.85 14.60
C CYS A 91 13.85 11.63 15.04
N ASP A 92 13.35 10.40 14.93
CA ASP A 92 11.98 9.97 15.26
C ASP A 92 10.83 10.65 14.47
N GLU A 93 11.16 11.52 13.51
CA GLU A 93 10.18 12.20 12.68
C GLU A 93 9.37 11.19 11.84
N LEU A 94 8.05 11.34 11.84
CA LEU A 94 7.14 10.49 11.07
C LEU A 94 7.21 10.84 9.58
N SER A 95 7.48 9.85 8.73
CA SER A 95 7.55 10.04 7.28
C SER A 95 6.45 9.24 6.57
N LYS A 96 5.85 9.88 5.58
CA LYS A 96 5.02 9.21 4.57
C LYS A 96 5.90 8.49 3.56
N PRO A 97 5.51 7.30 3.06
CA PRO A 97 6.25 6.62 2.03
C PRO A 97 5.94 7.20 0.65
N LYS A 98 6.95 7.15 -0.23
CA LYS A 98 6.77 7.11 -1.67
C LYS A 98 6.78 5.64 -2.09
N LEU A 99 5.65 5.17 -2.57
CA LEU A 99 5.43 3.79 -2.98
C LEU A 99 6.02 3.53 -4.38
N ASP A 100 6.30 2.26 -4.66
CA ASP A 100 6.63 1.76 -5.98
C ASP A 100 5.50 0.85 -6.50
N ASP A 101 5.73 0.21 -7.64
CA ASP A 101 4.73 -0.61 -8.34
C ASP A 101 4.21 -1.77 -7.50
N SER A 102 4.97 -2.21 -6.47
CA SER A 102 4.53 -3.27 -5.56
C SER A 102 3.25 -2.94 -4.80
N TYR A 103 2.88 -1.66 -4.69
CA TYR A 103 1.59 -1.27 -4.14
C TYR A 103 0.43 -1.74 -5.03
N ALA A 104 0.45 -1.38 -6.31
CA ALA A 104 -0.63 -1.70 -7.22
C ALA A 104 -0.76 -3.21 -7.40
N GLU A 105 0.37 -3.90 -7.60
CA GLU A 105 0.43 -5.36 -7.71
C GLU A 105 -0.16 -6.06 -6.48
N ARG A 106 0.23 -5.63 -5.28
CA ARG A 106 -0.21 -6.26 -4.02
C ARG A 106 -1.69 -6.05 -3.76
N VAL A 107 -2.20 -4.85 -4.04
CA VAL A 107 -3.62 -4.52 -3.89
C VAL A 107 -4.44 -5.32 -4.90
N ALA A 108 -4.08 -5.27 -6.19
CA ALA A 108 -4.78 -5.99 -7.24
C ALA A 108 -4.78 -7.52 -6.99
N TYR A 109 -3.64 -8.09 -6.60
CA TYR A 109 -3.55 -9.51 -6.24
C TYR A 109 -4.57 -9.89 -5.15
N ARG A 110 -4.72 -9.04 -4.13
CA ARG A 110 -5.64 -9.31 -3.03
C ARG A 110 -7.11 -9.23 -3.45
N LEU A 111 -7.46 -8.21 -4.23
CA LEU A 111 -8.82 -8.05 -4.77
C LEU A 111 -9.18 -9.23 -5.69
N LYS A 112 -8.31 -9.58 -6.64
CA LYS A 112 -8.44 -10.77 -7.49
C LYS A 112 -8.70 -12.05 -6.67
N LYS A 113 -7.90 -12.26 -5.62
CA LYS A 113 -8.06 -13.42 -4.73
C LYS A 113 -9.41 -13.44 -4.00
N TRP A 114 -9.90 -12.28 -3.54
CA TRP A 114 -11.22 -12.19 -2.91
C TRP A 114 -12.38 -12.39 -3.87
N CYS A 115 -12.19 -12.11 -5.16
CA CYS A 115 -13.12 -12.39 -6.25
C CYS A 115 -13.02 -13.83 -6.80
N GLY A 116 -12.14 -14.67 -6.24
CA GLY A 116 -12.02 -16.08 -6.63
C GLY A 116 -11.17 -16.34 -7.88
N VAL A 117 -10.44 -15.34 -8.38
CA VAL A 117 -9.49 -15.54 -9.48
C VAL A 117 -8.41 -16.54 -9.08
N GLN A 118 -8.18 -17.56 -9.92
CA GLN A 118 -7.09 -18.51 -9.74
C GLN A 118 -5.76 -17.86 -10.12
N LEU A 119 -5.03 -17.39 -9.11
CA LEU A 119 -3.70 -16.84 -9.28
C LEU A 119 -2.65 -17.91 -8.98
N GLU A 120 -1.65 -18.03 -9.85
CA GLU A 120 -0.44 -18.74 -9.48
C GLU A 120 0.16 -18.10 -8.23
N ILE A 121 0.56 -18.94 -7.27
CA ILE A 121 1.26 -18.44 -6.09
C ILE A 121 2.57 -17.84 -6.58
N GLN A 122 2.66 -16.51 -6.65
CA GLN A 122 3.94 -15.83 -6.70
C GLN A 122 4.66 -16.14 -5.39
N GLN A 123 5.41 -17.24 -5.39
CA GLN A 123 6.41 -17.49 -4.36
C GLN A 123 7.38 -16.32 -4.45
N HIS A 124 7.35 -15.42 -3.47
CA HIS A 124 8.43 -14.46 -3.25
C HIS A 124 9.68 -15.25 -2.83
N LEU A 125 10.30 -15.97 -3.75
CA LEU A 125 11.70 -16.31 -3.68
C LEU A 125 12.44 -14.99 -3.80
N GLY A 126 12.99 -14.53 -2.69
CA GLY A 126 13.71 -13.27 -2.56
C GLY A 126 14.90 -13.21 -3.51
N TRP A 127 14.67 -12.79 -4.75
CA TRP A 127 15.75 -12.51 -5.66
C TRP A 127 16.37 -11.17 -5.28
N SER A 128 17.28 -11.24 -4.32
CA SER A 128 18.35 -10.26 -4.17
C SER A 128 19.19 -10.31 -5.44
N ARG A 129 18.93 -9.43 -6.42
CA ARG A 129 19.99 -9.02 -7.33
C ARG A 129 20.80 -7.98 -6.59
N ALA A 130 21.71 -8.45 -5.73
CA ALA A 130 22.82 -7.62 -5.31
C ALA A 130 23.77 -7.45 -6.52
N PRO A 131 24.42 -6.28 -6.69
CA PRO A 131 25.49 -6.08 -7.65
C PRO A 131 26.70 -6.97 -7.36
#